data_AF-A0A6B2PRB3-F1
#
_entry.id   AF-A0A6B2PRB3-F1
#
_cell.length_a   1.000
_cell.length_b   1.000
_cell.length_c   1.000
_cell.angle_alpha   90.00
_cell.angle_beta   90.00
_cell.angle_gamma   90.00
#
_symmetry.space_group_name_H-M   'P 1'
#
loop_
_entity.id
_entity.type
_entity.pdbx_description
1 polymer ?
#
loop_
_entity_poly.entity_id
_entity_poly.type
_entity_poly.pdbx_seq_one_letter_code
_entity_poly.pdbx_strand_id
1 'polypeptide(L)'
;MYWVDAEQFEQDVQFHECSHCQHRVFKDTKMTCHCETCTKQRKKLLQQTRLQEQRQFKSKDQPQRSLEQLSFLHKLFLLSLLDDYARDDIAHDEYIHWDQIKYQPITPNWMFQNHLIKQLHKDGILNAQDQTDEPQCFYLNIRLDGYSDPSLFSVAQQLRHWFYENLSLGIPFRSADEVKDVLFQVLYQEIIQFSQFYCRTWGIQIAGSSNFQAFCYRLMDSLAIGQIYYLIQTALEYLYKQKALQPRNEKFINTNLLKKTLEQYRERALTEKWETSMLPRPYNIPYSKMSHILFNRFLGYDEQIFVQPVWKAWRKIEPRLNFYSVKRCMYCGSNDLSVDYDAADYVSLICQNCKHQDHYFTR
;
A
#
# COMPACT_ATOMS: atom_id res chain seq x y z
N MET A 1 -40.34 27.19 -10.65
CA MET A 1 -41.11 25.94 -10.44
C MET A 1 -42.36 26.30 -9.68
N TYR A 2 -43.49 25.67 -9.99
CA TYR A 2 -44.75 25.89 -9.30
C TYR A 2 -45.15 24.62 -8.52
N TRP A 3 -45.91 24.83 -7.46
CA TRP A 3 -46.41 23.75 -6.61
C TRP A 3 -47.59 23.07 -7.27
N VAL A 4 -47.61 21.75 -7.28
CA VAL A 4 -48.69 20.94 -7.85
C VAL A 4 -49.12 19.92 -6.81
N ASP A 5 -50.40 20.01 -6.42
CA ASP A 5 -51.12 18.98 -5.68
C ASP A 5 -51.91 18.14 -6.68
N ALA A 6 -51.60 16.85 -6.78
CA ALA A 6 -52.24 15.92 -7.70
C ALA A 6 -52.64 14.65 -6.96
N GLU A 7 -53.58 13.90 -7.52
CA GLU A 7 -54.00 12.60 -6.99
C GLU A 7 -53.52 11.49 -7.95
N GLN A 8 -52.88 10.44 -7.41
CA GLN A 8 -52.48 9.28 -8.17
C GLN A 8 -52.88 8.01 -7.43
N PHE A 9 -53.76 7.19 -8.03
CA PHE A 9 -54.27 5.94 -7.44
C PHE A 9 -54.79 6.13 -5.99
N GLU A 10 -55.64 7.14 -5.80
CA GLU A 10 -56.26 7.47 -4.49
C GLU A 10 -55.25 7.92 -3.42
N GLN A 11 -54.04 8.30 -3.82
CA GLN A 11 -53.02 8.88 -2.95
C GLN A 11 -52.70 10.31 -3.38
N ASP A 12 -52.66 11.21 -2.40
CA ASP A 12 -52.23 12.59 -2.60
C ASP A 12 -50.73 12.63 -2.90
N VAL A 13 -50.37 13.18 -4.05
CA VAL A 13 -48.99 13.36 -4.50
C VAL A 13 -48.70 14.83 -4.67
N GLN A 14 -47.69 15.29 -3.93
CA GLN A 14 -47.23 16.67 -3.95
C GLN A 14 -45.86 16.79 -4.61
N PHE A 15 -45.73 17.65 -5.61
CA PHE A 15 -44.45 17.89 -6.28
C PHE A 15 -44.32 19.32 -6.81
N HIS A 16 -43.07 19.72 -7.06
CA HIS A 16 -42.77 20.95 -7.78
C HIS A 16 -42.56 20.65 -9.26
N GLU A 17 -43.27 21.36 -10.15
CA GLU A 17 -43.07 21.25 -11.59
C GLU A 17 -42.39 22.50 -12.18
N CYS A 18 -41.41 22.29 -13.05
CA CYS A 18 -40.78 23.36 -13.83
C CYS A 18 -41.62 23.69 -15.06
N SER A 19 -42.06 24.93 -15.21
CA SER A 19 -42.84 25.40 -16.36
C SER A 19 -42.12 25.35 -17.70
N HIS A 20 -40.78 25.29 -17.70
CA HIS A 20 -39.99 25.26 -18.94
C HIS A 20 -39.60 23.85 -19.41
N CYS A 21 -39.41 22.89 -18.50
CA CYS A 21 -38.94 21.56 -18.86
C CYS A 21 -39.79 20.41 -18.30
N GLN A 22 -40.93 20.73 -17.68
CA GLN A 22 -41.86 19.78 -17.04
C GLN A 22 -41.16 18.83 -16.05
N HIS A 23 -40.01 19.26 -15.53
CA HIS A 23 -39.28 18.50 -14.55
C HIS A 23 -40.03 18.55 -13.21
N ARG A 24 -40.26 17.38 -12.63
CA ARG A 24 -41.03 17.17 -11.41
C ARG A 24 -40.10 16.76 -10.29
N VAL A 25 -40.12 17.53 -9.20
CA VAL A 25 -39.36 17.24 -7.99
C VAL A 25 -40.34 16.80 -6.92
N PHE A 26 -40.32 15.51 -6.60
CA PHE A 26 -41.17 14.90 -5.57
C PHE A 26 -40.51 15.04 -4.20
N LYS A 27 -41.32 15.21 -3.14
CA LYS A 27 -40.82 15.16 -1.76
C LYS A 27 -40.53 13.73 -1.29
N ASP A 28 -41.24 12.74 -1.85
CA ASP A 28 -41.01 11.32 -1.59
C ASP A 28 -39.86 10.79 -2.47
N THR A 29 -38.90 10.11 -1.86
CA THR A 29 -37.73 9.51 -2.51
C THR A 29 -38.08 8.32 -3.41
N LYS A 30 -39.29 7.78 -3.32
CA LYS A 30 -39.76 6.66 -4.17
C LYS A 30 -40.26 7.10 -5.54
N MET A 31 -40.58 8.38 -5.72
CA MET A 31 -41.13 8.90 -6.98
C MET A 31 -40.03 9.55 -7.84
N THR A 32 -40.06 9.27 -9.15
CA THR A 32 -39.01 9.74 -10.06
C THR A 32 -39.58 10.55 -11.22
N CYS A 33 -38.86 11.58 -11.64
CA CYS A 33 -39.27 12.41 -12.76
C CYS A 33 -39.15 11.65 -14.10
N HIS A 34 -40.13 11.81 -14.99
CA HIS A 34 -40.15 11.20 -16.32
C HIS A 34 -40.02 12.19 -17.48
N CYS A 35 -39.59 13.43 -17.23
CA CYS A 35 -39.36 14.39 -18.32
C CYS A 35 -38.28 13.89 -19.29
N GLU A 36 -38.24 14.42 -20.51
CA GLU A 36 -37.31 13.95 -21.55
C GLU A 36 -35.85 13.98 -21.10
N THR A 37 -35.45 15.02 -20.36
CA THR A 37 -34.08 15.21 -19.89
C THR A 37 -33.70 14.15 -18.85
N CYS A 38 -34.57 13.90 -17.86
CA CYS A 38 -34.35 12.88 -16.84
C CYS A 38 -34.42 11.46 -17.42
N THR A 39 -35.30 11.23 -18.40
CA THR A 39 -35.39 9.95 -19.10
C THR A 39 -34.14 9.70 -19.95
N LYS A 40 -33.61 10.72 -20.64
CA LYS A 40 -32.34 10.62 -21.38
C LYS A 40 -31.15 10.37 -20.46
N GLN A 41 -31.06 11.08 -19.33
CA GLN A 41 -30.02 10.86 -18.32
C GLN A 41 -30.10 9.45 -17.73
N ARG A 42 -31.31 8.95 -17.40
CA ARG A 42 -31.50 7.61 -16.86
C ARG A 42 -31.20 6.51 -17.90
N LYS A 43 -31.57 6.73 -19.17
CA LYS A 43 -31.16 5.85 -20.29
C LYS A 43 -29.65 5.83 -20.48
N LYS A 44 -28.97 6.98 -20.34
CA LYS A 44 -27.50 7.07 -20.39
C LYS A 44 -26.85 6.34 -19.21
N LEU A 45 -27.40 6.49 -18.01
CA LEU A 45 -26.96 5.76 -16.81
C LEU A 45 -27.13 4.25 -17.00
N LEU A 46 -28.31 3.79 -17.44
CA LEU A 46 -28.59 2.38 -17.72
C LEU A 46 -27.73 1.80 -18.84
N GLN A 47 -27.38 2.59 -19.86
CA GLN A 47 -26.42 2.18 -20.88
C GLN A 47 -25.00 2.05 -20.32
N GLN A 48 -24.59 2.96 -19.43
CA GLN A 48 -23.30 2.89 -18.73
C GLN A 48 -23.24 1.67 -17.79
N THR A 49 -24.31 1.40 -17.04
CA THR A 49 -24.44 0.21 -16.18
C THR A 49 -24.42 -1.08 -17.00
N ARG A 50 -25.13 -1.15 -18.14
CA ARG A 50 -25.06 -2.31 -19.05
C ARG A 50 -23.69 -2.50 -19.68
N LEU A 51 -22.98 -1.42 -20.00
CA LEU A 51 -21.61 -1.50 -20.50
C LEU A 51 -20.65 -1.97 -19.40
N GLN A 52 -20.87 -1.61 -18.14
CA GLN A 52 -20.17 -2.18 -16.97
C GLN A 52 -20.45 -3.68 -16.83
N GLU A 53 -21.72 -4.10 -16.84
CA GLU A 53 -22.12 -5.51 -16.75
C GLU A 53 -21.56 -6.33 -17.93
N GLN A 54 -21.64 -5.83 -19.17
CA GLN A 54 -21.04 -6.49 -20.34
C GLN A 54 -19.51 -6.56 -20.28
N ARG A 55 -18.84 -5.59 -19.63
CA ARG A 55 -17.39 -5.62 -19.39
C ARG A 55 -17.02 -6.64 -18.30
N GLN A 56 -17.83 -6.77 -17.24
CA GLN A 56 -17.68 -7.85 -16.25
C GLN A 56 -17.80 -9.24 -16.91
N PHE A 57 -18.71 -9.41 -17.87
CA PHE A 57 -18.82 -10.66 -18.63
C PHE A 57 -17.64 -10.92 -19.59
N LYS A 58 -17.01 -9.89 -20.16
CA LYS A 58 -15.79 -10.02 -20.98
C LYS A 58 -14.50 -10.20 -20.16
N SER A 59 -14.50 -9.80 -18.88
CA SER A 59 -13.36 -9.95 -17.97
C SER A 59 -13.20 -11.36 -17.37
N LYS A 60 -14.14 -12.28 -17.64
CA LYS A 60 -14.10 -13.66 -17.12
C LYS A 60 -12.91 -14.50 -17.61
N ASP A 61 -12.17 -14.04 -18.61
CA ASP A 61 -10.99 -14.75 -19.12
C ASP A 61 -9.68 -14.43 -18.36
N GLN A 62 -9.67 -13.45 -17.45
CA GLN A 62 -8.52 -13.19 -16.59
C GLN A 62 -8.68 -13.89 -15.23
N PRO A 63 -7.71 -14.71 -14.78
CA PRO A 63 -7.79 -15.39 -13.50
C PRO A 63 -7.74 -14.37 -12.37
N GLN A 64 -8.87 -14.19 -11.68
CA GLN A 64 -8.98 -13.33 -10.50
C GLN A 64 -8.19 -13.96 -9.34
N ARG A 65 -7.30 -13.20 -8.71
CA ARG A 65 -6.48 -13.67 -7.59
C ARG A 65 -7.19 -13.42 -6.26
N SER A 66 -7.05 -14.33 -5.29
CA SER A 66 -7.51 -14.06 -3.92
C SER A 66 -6.60 -13.02 -3.24
N LEU A 67 -7.18 -12.15 -2.42
CA LEU A 67 -6.45 -11.16 -1.62
C LEU A 67 -5.38 -11.84 -0.76
N GLU A 68 -5.67 -13.03 -0.23
CA GLU A 68 -4.76 -13.81 0.61
C GLU A 68 -3.51 -14.28 -0.15
N GLN A 69 -3.67 -14.55 -1.45
CA GLN A 69 -2.60 -15.04 -2.30
C GLN A 69 -1.60 -13.95 -2.69
N LEU A 70 -1.95 -12.68 -2.49
CA LEU A 70 -1.03 -11.58 -2.75
C LEU A 70 0.17 -11.62 -1.79
N SER A 71 1.33 -11.13 -2.27
CA SER A 71 2.50 -10.98 -1.40
C SER A 71 2.24 -9.92 -0.33
N PHE A 72 2.96 -10.03 0.78
CA PHE A 72 2.95 -9.04 1.86
C PHE A 72 3.22 -7.62 1.31
N LEU A 73 4.15 -7.50 0.36
CA LEU A 73 4.46 -6.23 -0.32
C LEU A 73 3.25 -5.63 -1.03
N HIS A 74 2.54 -6.44 -1.82
CA HIS A 74 1.37 -5.99 -2.58
C HIS A 74 0.20 -5.64 -1.66
N LYS A 75 -0.04 -6.44 -0.60
CA LYS A 75 -1.06 -6.13 0.41
C LYS A 75 -0.76 -4.83 1.14
N LEU A 76 0.50 -4.62 1.55
CA LEU A 76 0.96 -3.39 2.19
C LEU A 76 0.78 -2.17 1.27
N PHE A 77 1.12 -2.31 -0.02
CA PHE A 77 0.94 -1.24 -0.99
C PHE A 77 -0.54 -0.93 -1.26
N LEU A 78 -1.38 -1.94 -1.43
CA LEU A 78 -2.82 -1.78 -1.59
C LEU A 78 -3.46 -1.09 -0.39
N LEU A 79 -3.07 -1.47 0.84
CA LEU A 79 -3.54 -0.77 2.04
C LEU A 79 -3.10 0.70 2.00
N SER A 80 -1.83 0.96 1.71
CA SER A 80 -1.29 2.33 1.62
C SER A 80 -2.03 3.21 0.60
N LEU A 81 -2.58 2.59 -0.45
CA LEU A 81 -3.37 3.25 -1.48
C LEU A 81 -4.80 3.55 -1.03
N LEU A 82 -5.44 2.59 -0.34
CA LEU A 82 -6.87 2.61 -0.02
C LEU A 82 -7.20 3.20 1.35
N ASP A 83 -6.23 3.27 2.28
CA ASP A 83 -6.51 3.48 3.71
C ASP A 83 -7.30 4.77 3.99
N ASP A 84 -6.92 5.88 3.35
CA ASP A 84 -7.63 7.17 3.51
C ASP A 84 -8.84 7.31 2.59
N TYR A 85 -8.91 6.50 1.52
CA TYR A 85 -9.89 6.62 0.44
C TYR A 85 -11.17 5.85 0.76
N ALA A 86 -11.05 4.57 1.08
CA ALA A 86 -12.18 3.67 1.28
C ALA A 86 -12.53 3.58 2.78
N ARG A 87 -13.15 4.63 3.31
CA ARG A 87 -13.60 4.74 4.71
C ARG A 87 -15.12 4.96 4.79
N ASP A 88 -15.72 4.55 5.90
CA ASP A 88 -17.17 4.67 6.12
C ASP A 88 -17.67 6.12 6.12
N ASP A 89 -16.82 7.06 6.53
CA ASP A 89 -17.13 8.49 6.63
C ASP A 89 -16.98 9.25 5.30
N ILE A 90 -16.50 8.59 4.24
CA ILE A 90 -16.21 9.21 2.95
C ILE A 90 -16.97 8.51 1.83
N ALA A 91 -17.75 9.30 1.07
CA ALA A 91 -18.32 8.84 -0.18
C ALA A 91 -17.18 8.56 -1.18
N HIS A 92 -17.03 7.31 -1.58
CA HIS A 92 -16.04 6.86 -2.56
C HIS A 92 -16.73 6.03 -3.64
N ASP A 93 -16.16 6.03 -4.84
CA ASP A 93 -16.55 5.10 -5.89
C ASP A 93 -15.64 3.85 -5.86
N GLU A 94 -15.96 2.86 -6.69
CA GLU A 94 -15.20 1.61 -6.81
C GLU A 94 -13.96 1.75 -7.72
N TYR A 95 -13.49 2.98 -7.95
CA TYR A 95 -12.34 3.28 -8.79
C TYR A 95 -11.19 3.90 -8.01
N ILE A 96 -9.98 3.54 -8.43
CA ILE A 96 -8.74 4.16 -7.98
C ILE A 96 -8.36 5.20 -9.04
N HIS A 97 -8.64 6.47 -8.73
CA HIS A 97 -8.30 7.62 -9.57
C HIS A 97 -6.81 7.94 -9.47
N TRP A 98 -5.99 7.22 -10.23
CA TRP A 98 -4.53 7.29 -10.15
C TRP A 98 -4.00 8.70 -10.36
N ASP A 99 -4.53 9.44 -11.34
CA ASP A 99 -4.07 10.80 -11.65
C ASP A 99 -4.19 11.78 -10.48
N GLN A 100 -5.14 11.55 -9.57
CA GLN A 100 -5.36 12.41 -8.41
C GLN A 100 -4.41 12.10 -7.26
N ILE A 101 -3.98 10.85 -7.14
CA ILE A 101 -3.22 10.35 -5.98
C ILE A 101 -1.76 10.04 -6.31
N LYS A 102 -1.38 10.02 -7.58
CA LYS A 102 -0.06 9.57 -8.02
C LYS A 102 1.11 10.34 -7.38
N TYR A 103 0.99 11.64 -7.12
CA TYR A 103 2.07 12.39 -6.47
C TYR A 103 2.01 12.41 -4.94
N GLN A 104 1.04 11.73 -4.33
CA GLN A 104 1.00 11.58 -2.88
C GLN A 104 2.14 10.65 -2.41
N PRO A 105 2.65 10.84 -1.18
CA PRO A 105 3.70 9.99 -0.62
C PRO A 105 3.14 8.63 -0.17
N ILE A 106 2.63 7.82 -1.11
CA ILE A 106 2.09 6.50 -0.81
C ILE A 106 3.25 5.55 -0.47
N THR A 107 4.33 5.58 -1.25
CA THR A 107 5.58 4.84 -0.99
C THR A 107 6.76 5.80 -0.80
N PRO A 108 7.93 5.34 -0.33
CA PRO A 108 9.08 6.24 -0.08
C PRO A 108 9.50 7.07 -1.29
N ASN A 109 9.36 6.58 -2.52
CA ASN A 109 9.63 7.40 -3.69
C ASN A 109 8.73 7.05 -4.87
N TRP A 110 8.55 8.04 -5.75
CA TRP A 110 7.68 7.94 -6.93
C TRP A 110 8.08 6.82 -7.89
N MET A 111 9.38 6.53 -8.05
CA MET A 111 9.83 5.45 -8.93
C MET A 111 9.38 4.08 -8.42
N PHE A 112 9.48 3.87 -7.11
CA PHE A 112 9.02 2.64 -6.47
C PHE A 112 7.51 2.48 -6.54
N GLN A 113 6.77 3.56 -6.28
CA GLN A 113 5.33 3.60 -6.45
C GLN A 113 4.87 3.20 -7.86
N ASN A 114 5.50 3.78 -8.89
CA ASN A 114 5.20 3.43 -10.28
C ASN A 114 5.55 1.98 -10.61
N HIS A 115 6.65 1.47 -10.05
CA HIS A 115 7.03 0.07 -10.23
C HIS A 115 5.94 -0.87 -9.68
N LEU A 116 5.44 -0.60 -8.46
CA LEU A 116 4.39 -1.41 -7.83
C LEU A 116 3.06 -1.34 -8.60
N ILE A 117 2.63 -0.16 -9.05
CA ILE A 117 1.42 -0.03 -9.88
C ILE A 117 1.55 -0.82 -11.18
N LYS A 118 2.67 -0.70 -11.88
CA LYS A 118 2.92 -1.45 -13.12
C LYS A 118 2.95 -2.96 -12.86
N GLN A 119 3.49 -3.39 -11.73
CA GLN A 119 3.51 -4.79 -11.34
C GLN A 119 2.09 -5.32 -11.06
N LEU A 120 1.29 -4.61 -10.26
CA LEU A 120 -0.10 -4.97 -9.98
C LEU A 120 -0.96 -4.98 -11.26
N HIS A 121 -0.73 -4.04 -12.17
CA HIS A 121 -1.41 -4.01 -13.46
C HIS A 121 -1.03 -5.22 -14.34
N LYS A 122 0.28 -5.51 -14.44
CA LYS A 122 0.78 -6.68 -15.16
C LYS A 122 0.25 -8.00 -14.59
N ASP A 123 0.08 -8.07 -13.27
CA ASP A 123 -0.43 -9.24 -12.57
C ASP A 123 -1.95 -9.42 -12.69
N GLY A 124 -2.66 -8.49 -13.33
CA GLY A 124 -4.12 -8.49 -13.48
C GLY A 124 -4.87 -8.20 -12.17
N ILE A 125 -4.18 -7.58 -11.20
CA ILE A 125 -4.75 -7.19 -9.90
C ILE A 125 -5.40 -5.81 -10.01
N LEU A 126 -4.73 -4.89 -10.71
CA LEU A 126 -5.29 -3.59 -11.10
C LEU A 126 -5.61 -3.63 -12.58
N ASN A 127 -6.87 -3.45 -12.95
CA ASN A 127 -7.27 -3.38 -14.34
C ASN A 127 -7.59 -1.94 -14.71
N ALA A 128 -7.01 -1.47 -15.81
CA ALA A 128 -7.25 -0.14 -16.33
C ALA A 128 -8.69 -0.01 -16.86
N GLN A 129 -9.36 1.08 -16.53
CA GLN A 129 -10.66 1.42 -17.12
C GLN A 129 -10.53 1.83 -18.59
N ASP A 130 -9.42 2.50 -18.90
CA ASP A 130 -9.10 3.04 -20.23
C ASP A 130 -7.93 2.28 -20.86
N GLN A 131 -8.02 1.99 -22.15
CA GLN A 131 -6.94 1.33 -22.91
C GLN A 131 -5.87 2.35 -23.37
N THR A 132 -5.49 3.28 -22.49
CA THR A 132 -4.47 4.29 -22.75
C THR A 132 -3.09 3.80 -22.27
N ASP A 133 -2.02 4.31 -22.90
CA ASP A 133 -0.64 3.99 -22.50
C ASP A 133 -0.32 4.42 -21.05
N GLU A 134 -1.00 5.47 -20.56
CA GLU A 134 -1.04 5.86 -19.15
C GLU A 134 -2.48 5.77 -18.64
N PRO A 135 -2.84 4.68 -17.93
CA PRO A 135 -4.18 4.54 -17.38
C PRO A 135 -4.41 5.51 -16.23
N GLN A 136 -5.51 6.25 -16.32
CA GLN A 136 -5.89 7.28 -15.33
C GLN A 136 -6.68 6.70 -14.16
N CYS A 137 -7.46 5.66 -14.43
CA CYS A 137 -8.34 5.02 -13.47
C CYS A 137 -8.16 3.50 -13.49
N PHE A 138 -8.07 2.90 -12.31
CA PHE A 138 -8.02 1.46 -12.13
C PHE A 138 -9.22 0.96 -11.35
N TYR A 139 -9.59 -0.30 -11.56
CA TYR A 139 -10.45 -1.06 -10.66
C TYR A 139 -9.70 -2.29 -10.13
N LEU A 140 -10.06 -2.76 -8.94
CA LEU A 140 -9.48 -3.97 -8.36
C LEU A 140 -10.12 -5.22 -8.94
N ASN A 141 -9.29 -6.17 -9.33
CA ASN A 141 -9.70 -7.49 -9.80
C ASN A 141 -9.17 -8.56 -8.82
N ILE A 142 -9.75 -8.56 -7.61
CA ILE A 142 -9.35 -9.43 -6.49
C ILE A 142 -10.59 -10.14 -5.93
N ARG A 143 -10.44 -11.38 -5.46
CA ARG A 143 -11.45 -12.07 -4.65
C ARG A 143 -11.17 -11.90 -3.16
N LEU A 144 -12.22 -11.72 -2.38
CA LEU A 144 -12.18 -11.79 -0.93
C LEU A 144 -12.99 -13.02 -0.52
N ASP A 145 -12.58 -13.72 0.53
CA ASP A 145 -13.32 -14.91 0.97
C ASP A 145 -14.78 -14.56 1.29
N GLY A 146 -15.70 -15.32 0.69
CA GLY A 146 -17.15 -15.05 0.76
C GLY A 146 -17.67 -14.02 -0.25
N TYR A 147 -16.82 -13.33 -1.02
CA TYR A 147 -17.21 -12.31 -1.99
C TYR A 147 -16.52 -12.51 -3.35
N SER A 148 -17.34 -12.76 -4.38
CA SER A 148 -16.87 -12.87 -5.76
C SER A 148 -16.35 -11.53 -6.30
N ASP A 149 -17.00 -10.43 -5.92
CA ASP A 149 -16.68 -9.05 -6.31
C ASP A 149 -16.72 -8.13 -5.08
N PRO A 150 -15.62 -8.10 -4.29
CA PRO A 150 -15.55 -7.25 -3.11
C PRO A 150 -15.42 -5.77 -3.49
N SER A 151 -16.06 -4.88 -2.73
CA SER A 151 -15.85 -3.43 -2.85
C SER A 151 -14.45 -3.04 -2.39
N LEU A 152 -13.98 -1.86 -2.82
CA LEU A 152 -12.74 -1.25 -2.33
C LEU A 152 -12.74 -1.13 -0.81
N PHE A 153 -13.90 -0.79 -0.22
CA PHE A 153 -14.07 -0.75 1.23
C PHE A 153 -13.81 -2.10 1.89
N SER A 154 -14.44 -3.17 1.41
CA SER A 154 -14.25 -4.51 1.98
C SER A 154 -12.80 -4.97 1.89
N VAL A 155 -12.12 -4.69 0.78
CA VAL A 155 -10.69 -4.97 0.62
C VAL A 155 -9.85 -4.15 1.61
N ALA A 156 -10.09 -2.84 1.69
CA ALA A 156 -9.37 -1.96 2.61
C ALA A 156 -9.58 -2.39 4.07
N GLN A 157 -10.80 -2.75 4.45
CA GLN A 157 -11.14 -3.19 5.79
C GLN A 157 -10.44 -4.50 6.16
N GLN A 158 -10.42 -5.49 5.25
CA GLN A 158 -9.66 -6.72 5.49
C GLN A 158 -8.17 -6.44 5.67
N LEU A 159 -7.61 -5.55 4.85
CA LEU A 159 -6.20 -5.15 4.96
C LEU A 159 -5.93 -4.43 6.30
N ARG A 160 -6.81 -3.53 6.75
CA ARG A 160 -6.70 -2.90 8.08
C ARG A 160 -6.70 -3.92 9.18
N HIS A 161 -7.60 -4.91 9.14
CA HIS A 161 -7.62 -6.00 10.11
C HIS A 161 -6.29 -6.75 10.17
N TRP A 162 -5.70 -7.07 9.02
CA TRP A 162 -4.41 -7.78 8.99
C TRP A 162 -3.21 -6.93 9.44
N PHE A 163 -3.20 -5.62 9.15
CA PHE A 163 -2.04 -4.77 9.44
C PHE A 163 -2.14 -4.00 10.76
N TYR A 164 -3.34 -3.71 11.27
CA TYR A 164 -3.55 -2.86 12.44
C TYR A 164 -3.99 -3.63 13.68
N GLU A 165 -4.67 -4.77 13.54
CA GLU A 165 -5.26 -5.50 14.68
C GLU A 165 -4.34 -6.62 15.20
N ASN A 166 -3.05 -6.33 15.36
CA ASN A 166 -2.07 -7.17 16.08
C ASN A 166 -2.05 -8.68 15.69
N LEU A 167 -2.29 -9.00 14.41
CA LEU A 167 -2.39 -10.37 13.89
C LEU A 167 -3.56 -11.20 14.45
N SER A 168 -4.46 -10.58 15.23
CA SER A 168 -5.63 -11.24 15.83
C SER A 168 -6.67 -11.60 14.75
N LEU A 169 -6.91 -10.70 13.81
CA LEU A 169 -7.91 -10.83 12.75
C LEU A 169 -7.32 -11.34 11.42
N GLY A 170 -6.17 -12.03 11.49
CA GLY A 170 -5.51 -12.68 10.36
C GLY A 170 -4.11 -12.15 10.06
N ILE A 171 -3.44 -12.80 9.10
CA ILE A 171 -2.00 -12.64 8.86
C ILE A 171 -1.78 -12.17 7.40
N PRO A 172 -1.14 -11.01 7.18
CA PRO A 172 -0.94 -10.49 5.82
C PRO A 172 0.26 -11.13 5.08
N PHE A 173 1.00 -12.05 5.70
CA PHE A 173 2.25 -12.62 5.18
C PHE A 173 2.23 -14.16 5.24
N ARG A 174 3.07 -14.79 4.40
CA ARG A 174 3.24 -16.24 4.35
C ARG A 174 4.34 -16.72 5.30
N SER A 175 5.41 -15.95 5.43
CA SER A 175 6.55 -16.27 6.30
C SER A 175 7.15 -15.00 6.91
N ALA A 176 7.87 -15.16 8.02
CA ALA A 176 8.64 -14.07 8.59
C ALA A 176 9.72 -13.56 7.61
N ASP A 177 10.34 -14.43 6.82
CA ASP A 177 11.30 -14.04 5.78
C ASP A 177 10.68 -13.09 4.74
N GLU A 178 9.43 -13.32 4.33
CA GLU A 178 8.72 -12.41 3.41
C GLU A 178 8.58 -11.00 4.02
N VAL A 179 8.26 -10.92 5.32
CA VAL A 179 8.19 -9.64 6.04
C VAL A 179 9.57 -8.98 6.11
N LYS A 180 10.62 -9.76 6.36
CA LYS A 180 12.00 -9.28 6.42
C LYS A 180 12.46 -8.71 5.08
N ASP A 181 12.17 -9.40 3.99
CA ASP A 181 12.52 -8.95 2.64
C ASP A 181 11.84 -7.62 2.31
N VAL A 182 10.56 -7.47 2.67
CA VAL A 182 9.81 -6.22 2.51
C VAL A 182 10.34 -5.11 3.41
N LEU A 183 10.73 -5.42 4.65
CA LEU A 183 11.38 -4.47 5.55
C LEU A 183 12.67 -3.92 4.92
N PHE A 184 13.55 -4.80 4.44
CA PHE A 184 14.79 -4.40 3.76
C PHE A 184 14.50 -3.60 2.50
N GLN A 185 13.48 -3.99 1.73
CA GLN A 185 13.08 -3.28 0.52
C GLN A 185 12.60 -1.86 0.81
N VAL A 186 11.69 -1.67 1.77
CA VAL A 186 11.16 -0.33 2.12
C VAL A 186 12.26 0.55 2.71
N LEU A 187 13.11 0.03 3.60
CA LEU A 187 14.25 0.79 4.14
C LEU A 187 15.25 1.19 3.06
N TYR A 188 15.50 0.33 2.06
CA TYR A 188 16.29 0.72 0.89
C TYR A 188 15.63 1.85 0.09
N GLN A 189 14.31 1.83 -0.09
CA GLN A 189 13.62 2.92 -0.79
C GLN A 189 13.64 4.23 0.01
N GLU A 190 13.65 4.18 1.35
CA GLU A 190 13.93 5.35 2.20
C GLU A 190 15.37 5.87 2.01
N ILE A 191 16.36 4.98 1.84
CA ILE A 191 17.75 5.35 1.49
C ILE A 191 17.84 6.05 0.14
N ILE A 192 17.11 5.55 -0.87
CA ILE A 192 17.04 6.20 -2.18
C ILE A 192 16.35 7.56 -2.09
N GLN A 193 15.24 7.66 -1.36
CA GLN A 193 14.53 8.92 -1.14
C GLN A 193 15.44 9.96 -0.48
N PHE A 194 16.19 9.56 0.56
CA PHE A 194 17.18 10.41 1.20
C PHE A 194 18.27 10.89 0.24
N SER A 195 18.83 9.97 -0.56
CA SER A 195 19.86 10.31 -1.55
C SER A 195 19.33 11.30 -2.61
N GLN A 196 18.10 11.09 -3.09
CA GLN A 196 17.43 11.97 -4.04
C GLN A 196 17.14 13.34 -3.45
N PHE A 197 16.64 13.37 -2.22
CA PHE A 197 16.39 14.60 -1.48
C PHE A 197 17.66 15.44 -1.36
N TYR A 198 18.77 14.83 -0.97
CA TYR A 198 20.03 15.52 -0.76
C TYR A 198 20.65 16.05 -2.08
N CYS A 199 20.63 15.25 -3.15
CA CYS A 199 21.12 15.68 -4.47
C CYS A 199 20.26 16.76 -5.13
N ARG A 200 18.99 16.91 -4.71
CA ARG A 200 18.04 17.86 -5.33
C ARG A 200 18.54 19.30 -5.27
N THR A 201 19.18 19.72 -4.18
CA THR A 201 19.72 21.08 -4.03
C THR A 201 20.84 21.40 -5.02
N TRP A 202 21.44 20.38 -5.63
CA TRP A 202 22.52 20.53 -6.61
C TRP A 202 22.06 20.32 -8.05
N GLY A 203 20.77 20.07 -8.29
CA GLY A 203 20.26 19.73 -9.62
C GLY A 203 20.80 18.39 -10.15
N ILE A 204 21.24 17.49 -9.26
CA ILE A 204 21.80 16.18 -9.61
C ILE A 204 20.74 15.11 -9.39
N GLN A 205 20.61 14.22 -10.36
CA GLN A 205 19.74 13.06 -10.27
C GLN A 205 20.49 11.85 -9.72
N ILE A 206 19.80 11.05 -8.92
CA ILE A 206 20.24 9.73 -8.48
C ILE A 206 19.05 8.78 -8.42
N ALA A 207 19.29 7.51 -8.68
CA ALA A 207 18.28 6.46 -8.70
C ALA A 207 18.87 5.15 -8.17
N GLY A 208 18.02 4.28 -7.66
CA GLY A 208 18.44 2.96 -7.19
C GLY A 208 18.88 2.04 -8.34
N SER A 209 19.82 1.14 -8.05
CA SER A 209 20.23 0.04 -8.95
C SER A 209 20.30 -1.27 -8.17
N SER A 210 20.19 -2.42 -8.83
CA SER A 210 20.28 -3.74 -8.16
C SER A 210 21.60 -3.93 -7.41
N ASN A 211 22.71 -3.50 -8.02
CA ASN A 211 24.04 -3.56 -7.41
C ASN A 211 24.17 -2.65 -6.17
N PHE A 212 23.50 -1.49 -6.17
CA PHE A 212 23.49 -0.59 -5.03
C PHE A 212 22.55 -1.10 -3.93
N GLN A 213 21.41 -1.69 -4.30
CA GLN A 213 20.49 -2.35 -3.37
C GLN A 213 21.19 -3.47 -2.60
N ALA A 214 21.84 -4.40 -3.31
CA ALA A 214 22.57 -5.51 -2.68
C ALA A 214 23.69 -5.00 -1.74
N PHE A 215 24.33 -3.89 -2.08
CA PHE A 215 25.29 -3.24 -1.19
C PHE A 215 24.62 -2.65 0.05
N CYS A 216 23.52 -1.90 -0.10
CA CYS A 216 22.79 -1.32 1.02
C CYS A 216 22.24 -2.40 1.97
N TYR A 217 21.79 -3.55 1.44
CA TYR A 217 21.33 -4.67 2.26
C TYR A 217 22.45 -5.17 3.18
N ARG A 218 23.67 -5.35 2.65
CA ARG A 218 24.85 -5.70 3.46
C ARG A 218 25.22 -4.63 4.50
N LEU A 219 24.97 -3.34 4.21
CA LEU A 219 25.18 -2.29 5.21
C LEU A 219 24.17 -2.40 6.36
N MET A 220 22.88 -2.64 6.04
CA MET A 220 21.80 -2.76 7.02
C MET A 220 21.99 -3.94 8.00
N ASP A 221 22.76 -4.96 7.62
CA ASP A 221 23.14 -6.07 8.51
C ASP A 221 24.01 -5.62 9.69
N SER A 222 24.74 -4.50 9.57
CA SER A 222 25.68 -4.03 10.61
C SER A 222 25.44 -2.61 11.09
N LEU A 223 24.79 -1.77 10.29
CA LEU A 223 24.58 -0.35 10.56
C LEU A 223 23.10 -0.02 10.73
N ALA A 224 22.80 0.98 11.55
CA ALA A 224 21.50 1.62 11.58
C ALA A 224 21.28 2.47 10.32
N ILE A 225 20.03 2.69 9.91
CA ILE A 225 19.74 3.49 8.71
C ILE A 225 20.27 4.92 8.83
N GLY A 226 20.18 5.54 10.02
CA GLY A 226 20.74 6.86 10.24
C GLY A 226 22.27 6.93 10.08
N GLN A 227 22.98 5.83 10.34
CA GLN A 227 24.42 5.74 10.04
C GLN A 227 24.67 5.62 8.53
N ILE A 228 23.81 4.90 7.82
CA ILE A 228 23.86 4.82 6.35
C ILE A 228 23.58 6.19 5.73
N TYR A 229 22.62 6.96 6.26
CA TYR A 229 22.37 8.34 5.84
C TYR A 229 23.60 9.24 6.01
N TYR A 230 24.27 9.15 7.16
CA TYR A 230 25.51 9.89 7.40
C TYR A 230 26.60 9.56 6.36
N LEU A 231 26.80 8.27 6.08
CA LEU A 231 27.78 7.82 5.08
C LEU A 231 27.41 8.35 3.68
N ILE A 232 26.14 8.26 3.30
CA ILE A 232 25.65 8.75 2.01
C ILE A 232 25.84 10.25 1.88
N GLN A 233 25.47 11.03 2.89
CA GLN A 233 25.66 12.47 2.89
C GLN A 233 27.14 12.81 2.69
N THR A 234 28.03 12.20 3.49
CA THR A 234 29.47 12.46 3.44
C THR A 234 30.05 12.11 2.07
N ALA A 235 29.67 10.96 1.50
CA ALA A 235 30.13 10.52 0.19
C ALA A 235 29.61 11.43 -0.94
N LEU A 236 28.35 11.84 -0.89
CA LEU A 236 27.75 12.75 -1.86
C LEU A 236 28.41 14.14 -1.81
N GLU A 237 28.63 14.70 -0.63
CA GLU A 237 29.34 15.98 -0.46
C GLU A 237 30.76 15.92 -1.03
N TYR A 238 31.48 14.82 -0.76
CA TYR A 238 32.81 14.59 -1.32
C TYR A 238 32.76 14.56 -2.85
N LEU A 239 31.89 13.73 -3.44
CA LEU A 239 31.77 13.59 -4.89
C LEU A 239 31.34 14.90 -5.57
N TYR A 240 30.47 15.68 -4.93
CA TYR A 240 30.04 16.99 -5.42
C TYR A 240 31.19 18.01 -5.40
N LYS A 241 31.95 18.10 -4.30
CA LYS A 241 33.13 18.97 -4.19
C LYS A 241 34.19 18.64 -5.24
N GLN A 242 34.35 17.35 -5.56
CA GLN A 242 35.26 16.88 -6.62
C GLN A 242 34.69 17.08 -8.05
N LYS A 243 33.47 17.60 -8.20
CA LYS A 243 32.77 17.73 -9.49
C LYS A 243 32.67 16.41 -10.27
N ALA A 244 32.59 15.28 -9.56
CA ALA A 244 32.51 13.95 -10.16
C ALA A 244 31.09 13.54 -10.55
N LEU A 245 30.07 14.17 -9.95
CA LEU A 245 28.66 13.87 -10.19
C LEU A 245 28.14 14.56 -11.46
N GLN A 246 27.35 13.84 -12.24
CA GLN A 246 26.68 14.35 -13.44
C GLN A 246 25.26 14.85 -13.13
N PRO A 247 24.72 15.84 -13.86
CA PRO A 247 23.34 16.30 -13.65
C PRO A 247 22.30 15.19 -13.81
N ARG A 248 22.47 14.31 -14.80
CA ARG A 248 21.60 13.16 -15.05
C ARG A 248 22.27 11.86 -14.60
N ASN A 249 21.47 10.91 -14.13
CA ASN A 249 21.95 9.60 -13.71
C ASN A 249 21.89 8.56 -14.84
N GLU A 250 22.50 8.87 -15.99
CA GLU A 250 22.47 7.96 -17.14
C GLU A 250 23.22 6.67 -16.80
N LYS A 251 22.61 5.51 -17.10
CA LYS A 251 23.17 4.17 -16.81
C LYS A 251 23.66 4.01 -15.36
N PHE A 252 23.05 4.72 -14.42
CA PHE A 252 23.39 4.70 -12.99
C PHE A 252 24.83 5.15 -12.67
N ILE A 253 25.45 6.03 -13.48
CA ILE A 253 26.83 6.52 -13.25
C ILE A 253 26.98 7.12 -11.85
N ASN A 254 26.10 8.03 -11.44
CA ASN A 254 26.18 8.67 -10.12
C ASN A 254 25.98 7.65 -8.99
N THR A 255 25.06 6.70 -9.17
CA THR A 255 24.79 5.63 -8.20
C THR A 255 26.01 4.71 -8.04
N ASN A 256 26.70 4.38 -9.14
CA ASN A 256 27.90 3.55 -9.12
C ASN A 256 29.09 4.27 -8.47
N LEU A 257 29.26 5.57 -8.73
CA LEU A 257 30.25 6.40 -8.05
C LEU A 257 29.98 6.45 -6.55
N LEU A 258 28.75 6.75 -6.15
CA LEU A 258 28.33 6.76 -4.74
C LEU A 258 28.62 5.41 -4.08
N LYS A 259 28.20 4.30 -4.69
CA LYS A 259 28.46 2.95 -4.18
C LYS A 259 29.96 2.73 -3.96
N LYS A 260 30.81 3.03 -4.95
CA LYS A 260 32.26 2.81 -4.86
C LYS A 260 32.89 3.64 -3.73
N THR A 261 32.47 4.89 -3.59
CA THR A 261 32.95 5.77 -2.49
C THR A 261 32.51 5.24 -1.13
N LEU A 262 31.26 4.77 -1.00
CA LEU A 262 30.77 4.17 0.24
C LEU A 262 31.48 2.86 0.59
N GLU A 263 31.80 2.02 -0.39
CA GLU A 263 32.60 0.81 -0.19
C GLU A 263 33.98 1.15 0.40
N GLN A 264 34.66 2.15 -0.18
CA GLN A 264 35.95 2.63 0.33
C GLN A 264 35.85 3.21 1.75
N TYR A 265 34.83 4.03 2.01
CA TYR A 265 34.60 4.59 3.35
C TYR A 265 34.31 3.50 4.38
N ARG A 266 33.52 2.50 4.00
CA ARG A 266 33.17 1.39 4.89
C ARG A 266 34.38 0.52 5.20
N GLU A 267 35.18 0.19 4.18
CA GLU A 267 36.42 -0.59 4.34
C GLU A 267 37.40 0.14 5.27
N ARG A 268 37.65 1.43 5.01
CA ARG A 268 38.52 2.26 5.85
C ARG A 268 38.02 2.36 7.29
N ALA A 269 36.72 2.59 7.49
CA ALA A 269 36.13 2.66 8.82
C ALA A 269 36.28 1.35 9.59
N LEU A 270 36.23 0.19 8.92
CA LEU A 270 36.46 -1.11 9.55
C LEU A 270 37.93 -1.33 9.92
N THR A 271 38.86 -1.00 9.01
CA THR A 271 40.29 -1.14 9.24
C THR A 271 40.77 -0.22 10.37
N GLU A 272 40.31 1.02 10.39
CA GLU A 272 40.70 2.04 11.35
C GLU A 272 39.80 2.07 12.61
N LYS A 273 38.79 1.19 12.69
CA LYS A 273 37.82 1.10 13.79
C LYS A 273 37.10 2.41 14.10
N TRP A 274 36.73 3.15 13.06
CA TRP A 274 35.98 4.39 13.22
C TRP A 274 34.53 4.12 13.62
N GLU A 275 34.03 4.90 14.58
CA GLU A 275 32.61 4.93 14.89
C GLU A 275 31.87 5.74 13.82
N THR A 276 30.86 5.12 13.20
CA THR A 276 30.02 5.81 12.22
C THR A 276 28.96 6.61 12.96
N SER A 277 28.98 7.93 12.76
CA SER A 277 27.99 8.85 13.33
C SER A 277 26.58 8.56 12.84
N MET A 278 25.59 8.90 13.65
CA MET A 278 24.17 8.73 13.32
C MET A 278 23.60 10.06 12.83
N LEU A 279 22.91 10.02 11.69
CA LEU A 279 22.16 11.15 11.16
C LEU A 279 20.66 10.83 11.24
N PRO A 280 19.83 11.66 11.88
CA PRO A 280 18.39 11.46 11.93
C PRO A 280 17.76 11.64 10.54
N ARG A 281 16.58 11.04 10.34
CA ARG A 281 15.81 11.24 9.12
C ARG A 281 15.42 12.73 9.00
N PRO A 282 15.71 13.41 7.88
CA PRO A 282 15.31 14.80 7.71
C PRO A 282 13.78 14.98 7.74
N TYR A 283 13.28 15.93 8.53
CA TYR A 283 11.85 16.20 8.70
C TYR A 283 11.13 16.66 7.42
N ASN A 284 11.88 17.21 6.46
CA ASN A 284 11.35 17.71 5.19
C ASN A 284 11.20 16.62 4.13
N ILE A 285 11.67 15.40 4.39
CA ILE A 285 11.39 14.26 3.52
C ILE A 285 10.01 13.72 3.90
N PRO A 286 9.04 13.66 2.95
CA PRO A 286 7.73 13.10 3.23
C PRO A 286 7.84 11.68 3.80
N TYR A 287 7.17 11.43 4.92
CA TYR A 287 7.07 10.07 5.47
C TYR A 287 5.94 9.34 4.76
N SER A 288 6.26 8.23 4.09
CA SER A 288 5.27 7.58 3.23
C SER A 288 4.23 6.80 4.01
N LYS A 289 3.01 6.68 3.47
CA LYS A 289 1.94 5.86 4.08
C LYS A 289 2.40 4.42 4.28
N MET A 290 3.11 3.86 3.30
CA MET A 290 3.66 2.52 3.35
C MET A 290 4.69 2.35 4.48
N SER A 291 5.58 3.32 4.67
CA SER A 291 6.55 3.32 5.76
C SER A 291 5.86 3.43 7.12
N HIS A 292 4.85 4.31 7.23
CA HIS A 292 4.07 4.46 8.45
C HIS A 292 3.35 3.17 8.84
N ILE A 293 2.65 2.53 7.89
CA ILE A 293 1.96 1.26 8.12
C ILE A 293 2.95 0.19 8.57
N LEU A 294 4.07 0.03 7.86
CA LEU A 294 5.02 -1.03 8.14
C LEU A 294 5.76 -0.81 9.46
N PHE A 295 6.38 0.36 9.65
CA PHE A 295 7.28 0.60 10.78
C PHE A 295 6.54 0.92 12.08
N ASN A 296 5.47 1.70 12.00
CA ASN A 296 4.75 2.19 13.18
C ASN A 296 3.63 1.23 13.57
N ARG A 297 2.74 0.90 12.62
CA ARG A 297 1.53 0.11 12.92
C ARG A 297 1.80 -1.38 13.00
N PHE A 298 2.51 -1.94 12.03
CA PHE A 298 2.71 -3.38 11.92
C PHE A 298 3.87 -3.89 12.79
N LEU A 299 5.04 -3.23 12.71
CA LEU A 299 6.23 -3.65 13.48
C LEU A 299 6.35 -2.99 14.86
N GLY A 300 5.71 -1.83 15.10
CA GLY A 300 5.73 -1.14 16.39
C GLY A 300 7.06 -0.49 16.75
N TYR A 301 7.89 -0.10 15.77
CA TYR A 301 9.19 0.54 16.00
C TYR A 301 9.19 2.06 15.88
N ASP A 302 8.19 2.65 15.22
CA ASP A 302 8.18 4.08 14.89
C ASP A 302 9.53 4.53 14.28
N GLU A 303 10.07 5.66 14.72
CA GLU A 303 11.38 6.17 14.27
C GLU A 303 12.57 5.34 14.76
N GLN A 304 12.39 4.46 15.76
CA GLN A 304 13.50 3.66 16.31
C GLN A 304 14.10 2.72 15.25
N ILE A 305 13.35 2.39 14.20
CA ILE A 305 13.85 1.59 13.07
C ILE A 305 15.05 2.25 12.38
N PHE A 306 15.17 3.59 12.44
CA PHE A 306 16.28 4.32 11.84
C PHE A 306 17.51 4.42 12.74
N VAL A 307 17.35 4.22 14.05
CA VAL A 307 18.35 4.50 15.08
C VAL A 307 19.14 3.25 15.51
N GLN A 308 18.55 2.07 15.34
CA GLN A 308 19.21 0.80 15.65
C GLN A 308 19.47 -0.04 14.38
N PRO A 309 20.47 -0.94 14.38
CA PRO A 309 20.66 -1.90 13.29
C PRO A 309 19.42 -2.78 13.08
N VAL A 310 19.13 -3.09 11.81
CA VAL A 310 17.91 -3.82 11.42
C VAL A 310 17.84 -5.20 12.09
N TRP A 311 18.97 -5.89 12.26
CA TRP A 311 19.00 -7.20 12.94
C TRP A 311 18.54 -7.13 14.41
N LYS A 312 18.80 -6.02 15.12
CA LYS A 312 18.34 -5.86 16.52
C LYS A 312 16.84 -5.68 16.58
N ALA A 313 16.29 -4.89 15.67
CA ALA A 313 14.84 -4.76 15.51
C ALA A 313 14.24 -6.11 15.12
N TRP A 314 14.81 -6.78 14.11
CA TRP A 314 14.33 -8.07 13.62
C TRP A 314 14.26 -9.13 14.72
N ARG A 315 15.32 -9.30 15.51
CA ARG A 315 15.39 -10.29 16.60
C ARG A 315 14.26 -10.18 17.62
N LYS A 316 13.71 -8.97 17.84
CA LYS A 316 12.61 -8.76 18.79
C LYS A 316 11.25 -9.20 18.23
N ILE A 317 11.01 -9.05 16.93
CA ILE A 317 9.71 -9.31 16.29
C ILE A 317 9.63 -10.67 15.60
N GLU A 318 10.77 -11.21 15.15
CA GLU A 318 10.86 -12.48 14.43
C GLU A 318 10.18 -13.66 15.15
N PRO A 319 10.34 -13.87 16.47
CA PRO A 319 9.64 -14.96 17.16
C PRO A 319 8.12 -14.86 17.05
N ARG A 320 7.57 -13.64 17.15
CA ARG A 320 6.12 -13.38 17.02
C ARG A 320 5.66 -13.71 15.60
N LEU A 321 6.36 -13.24 14.57
CA LEU A 321 5.98 -13.51 13.17
C LEU A 321 6.08 -15.01 12.84
N ASN A 322 7.15 -15.67 13.29
CA ASN A 322 7.33 -17.11 13.09
C ASN A 322 6.25 -17.94 13.78
N PHE A 323 5.81 -17.54 14.97
CA PHE A 323 4.68 -18.18 15.63
C PHE A 323 3.45 -18.20 14.72
N TYR A 324 3.11 -17.08 14.08
CA TYR A 324 1.94 -17.01 13.20
C TYR A 324 2.12 -17.71 11.85
N SER A 325 3.32 -17.70 11.27
CA SER A 325 3.54 -18.34 9.96
C SER A 325 3.73 -19.86 10.01
N VAL A 326 4.25 -20.39 11.13
CA VAL A 326 4.63 -21.81 11.23
C VAL A 326 3.53 -22.65 11.88
N LYS A 327 2.70 -22.05 12.73
CA LYS A 327 1.67 -22.80 13.45
C LYS A 327 0.59 -23.29 12.50
N ARG A 328 0.32 -24.58 12.61
CA ARG A 328 -0.76 -25.28 11.92
C ARG A 328 -1.67 -25.86 12.98
N CYS A 329 -2.94 -26.06 12.62
CA CYS A 329 -3.88 -26.76 13.48
C CYS A 329 -3.28 -28.10 13.90
N MET A 330 -3.18 -28.36 15.20
CA MET A 330 -2.62 -29.62 15.70
C MET A 330 -3.46 -30.85 15.31
N TYR A 331 -4.75 -30.64 15.05
CA TYR A 331 -5.68 -31.72 14.70
C TYR A 331 -5.67 -32.08 13.21
N CYS A 332 -5.77 -31.10 12.31
CA CYS A 332 -5.92 -31.36 10.87
C CYS A 332 -4.74 -30.86 10.01
N GLY A 333 -3.74 -30.20 10.62
CA GLY A 333 -2.60 -29.64 9.90
C GLY A 333 -2.93 -28.45 9.00
N SER A 334 -4.14 -27.89 9.08
CA SER A 334 -4.55 -26.70 8.32
C SER A 334 -3.78 -25.44 8.76
N ASN A 335 -3.49 -24.57 7.81
CA ASN A 335 -2.93 -23.23 8.06
C ASN A 335 -4.02 -22.16 8.30
N ASP A 336 -5.28 -22.53 8.09
CA ASP A 336 -6.43 -21.63 8.25
C ASP A 336 -6.83 -21.57 9.74
N LEU A 337 -6.23 -20.60 10.44
CA LEU A 337 -6.32 -20.40 11.87
C LEU A 337 -6.77 -18.96 12.17
N SER A 338 -7.80 -18.80 12.99
CA SER A 338 -8.11 -17.52 13.64
C SER A 338 -7.43 -17.44 15.00
N VAL A 339 -6.99 -16.25 15.36
CA VAL A 339 -6.24 -15.99 16.60
C VAL A 339 -7.17 -15.28 17.58
N ASP A 340 -7.35 -15.88 18.76
CA ASP A 340 -8.08 -15.26 19.86
C ASP A 340 -7.09 -14.93 20.99
N TYR A 341 -7.02 -13.65 21.36
CA TYR A 341 -6.15 -13.17 22.43
C TYR A 341 -7.00 -12.99 23.68
N ASP A 342 -6.81 -13.88 24.65
CA ASP A 342 -7.40 -13.68 25.97
C ASP A 342 -6.42 -12.88 26.84
N ALA A 343 -6.93 -11.82 27.46
CA ALA A 343 -6.17 -10.63 27.86
C ALA A 343 -5.18 -10.79 29.04
N ALA A 344 -4.68 -11.99 29.35
CA ALA A 344 -3.79 -12.20 30.49
C ALA A 344 -2.55 -13.07 30.23
N ASP A 345 -2.65 -14.25 29.58
CA ASP A 345 -1.51 -15.20 29.62
C ASP A 345 -1.46 -16.24 28.47
N TYR A 346 -2.37 -16.23 27.49
CA TYR A 346 -2.33 -17.18 26.37
C TYR A 346 -2.93 -16.64 25.06
N VAL A 347 -2.47 -17.21 23.95
CA VAL A 347 -3.00 -17.04 22.60
C VAL A 347 -3.70 -18.32 22.20
N SER A 348 -4.97 -18.25 21.83
CA SER A 348 -5.71 -19.35 21.24
C SER A 348 -5.66 -19.29 19.72
N LEU A 349 -5.35 -20.41 19.08
CA LEU A 349 -5.50 -20.60 17.64
C LEU A 349 -6.69 -21.51 17.40
N ILE A 350 -7.74 -21.01 16.75
CA ILE A 350 -8.93 -21.79 16.38
C ILE A 350 -8.82 -22.12 14.89
N CYS A 351 -8.79 -23.41 14.55
CA CYS A 351 -8.77 -23.84 13.17
C CYS A 351 -10.13 -23.60 12.52
N GLN A 352 -10.14 -22.87 11.41
CA GLN A 352 -11.39 -22.60 10.69
C GLN A 352 -11.94 -23.83 9.97
N ASN A 353 -11.08 -24.80 9.65
CA ASN A 353 -11.47 -26.03 8.95
C ASN A 353 -12.08 -27.10 9.89
N CYS A 354 -11.40 -27.44 10.99
CA CYS A 354 -11.88 -28.47 11.93
C CYS A 354 -12.43 -27.93 13.26
N LYS A 355 -12.46 -26.60 13.44
CA LYS A 355 -12.90 -25.90 14.66
C LYS A 355 -12.14 -26.28 15.94
N HIS A 356 -11.00 -26.96 15.81
CA HIS A 356 -10.12 -27.29 16.93
C HIS A 356 -9.41 -26.04 17.46
N GLN A 357 -9.32 -25.90 18.77
CA GLN A 357 -8.70 -24.77 19.45
C GLN A 357 -7.42 -25.20 20.16
N ASP A 358 -6.30 -24.61 19.75
CA ASP A 358 -4.99 -24.80 20.35
C ASP A 358 -4.68 -23.61 21.27
N HIS A 359 -4.30 -23.84 22.53
CA HIS A 359 -3.93 -22.78 23.48
C HIS A 359 -2.41 -22.72 23.63
N TYR A 360 -1.83 -21.54 23.46
CA TYR A 360 -0.39 -21.28 23.61
C TYR A 360 -0.17 -20.23 24.69
N PHE A 361 0.41 -20.64 25.82
CA PHE A 361 0.75 -19.73 26.90
C PHE A 361 1.90 -18.81 26.47
N THR A 362 1.78 -17.51 26.75
CA THR A 362 2.74 -16.48 26.32
C THR A 362 3.91 -16.29 27.31
N ARG A 363 4.16 -17.27 28.20
CA ARG A 363 5.26 -17.25 29.20
C ARG A 363 6.45 -18.09 28.77
#